data_AF-A0A7C6BWX4-F1
#
_entry.id   AF-A0A7C6BWX4-F1
#
_cell.length_a   1.000
_cell.length_b   1.000
_cell.length_c   1.000
_cell.angle_alpha   90.00
_cell.angle_beta   90.00
_cell.angle_gamma   90.00
#
_symmetry.space_group_name_H-M   'P 1'
#
loop_
_entity.id
_entity.type
_entity.pdbx_description
1 polymer ?
#
loop_
_entity_poly.entity_id
_entity_poly.type
_entity_poly.pdbx_seq_one_letter_code
_entity_poly.pdbx_strand_id
1 'polypeptide(L)'
;MRKKRKSGLIVFLLLIAVAMFAYFTNPTENMHRKAASEKINIAVAKTLDKYGLSDSALGALGTEMTKPFIAVLVEQHVSSKNYYLFSTTQVNLDGKSQIIGVGVFNKVFISNKVDEILEREIDNYINKKIQSIKIPGINLDELLKDLEIEGLSL
;
A
#
# COMPACT_ATOMS: atom_id res chain seq x y z
N MET A 1 2.40 -45.90 -36.98
CA MET A 1 2.92 -44.98 -35.93
C MET A 1 1.82 -44.00 -35.48
N ARG A 2 1.16 -44.23 -34.32
CA ARG A 2 0.13 -43.33 -33.74
C ARG A 2 0.53 -42.89 -32.32
N LYS A 3 1.72 -42.29 -32.16
CA LYS A 3 2.23 -41.86 -30.83
C LYS A 3 1.97 -40.37 -30.51
N LYS A 4 1.54 -39.57 -31.51
CA LYS A 4 1.36 -38.10 -31.38
C LYS A 4 0.09 -37.64 -30.62
N ARG A 5 -0.91 -38.49 -30.37
CA ARG A 5 -2.15 -38.10 -29.67
C ARG A 5 -2.01 -38.05 -28.14
N LYS A 6 -1.11 -38.86 -27.56
CA LYS A 6 -0.91 -38.91 -26.10
C LYS A 6 -0.15 -37.69 -25.57
N SER A 7 0.79 -37.13 -26.34
CA SER A 7 1.53 -35.93 -25.94
C SER A 7 0.64 -34.69 -25.86
N GLY A 8 -0.29 -34.52 -26.81
CA GLY A 8 -1.27 -33.42 -26.75
C GLY A 8 -2.20 -33.51 -25.55
N LEU A 9 -2.66 -34.72 -25.21
CA LEU A 9 -3.48 -34.97 -24.02
C LEU A 9 -2.71 -34.61 -22.72
N ILE A 10 -1.43 -34.98 -22.63
CA ILE A 10 -0.59 -34.68 -21.46
C ILE A 10 -0.42 -33.17 -21.30
N VAL A 11 -0.11 -32.45 -22.37
CA VAL A 11 0.01 -30.98 -22.34
C VAL A 11 -1.31 -30.33 -21.92
N PHE A 12 -2.44 -30.82 -22.44
CA PHE A 12 -3.76 -30.31 -22.08
C PHE A 12 -4.10 -30.53 -20.60
N LEU A 13 -3.83 -31.73 -20.07
CA LEU A 13 -4.03 -32.04 -18.65
C LEU A 13 -3.13 -31.18 -17.75
N LEU A 14 -1.89 -30.92 -18.18
CA LEU A 14 -0.97 -30.05 -17.46
C LEU A 14 -1.47 -28.60 -17.42
N LEU A 15 -1.98 -28.07 -18.53
CA LEU A 15 -2.58 -26.72 -18.56
C LEU A 15 -3.78 -26.60 -17.62
N ILE A 16 -4.66 -27.61 -17.60
CA ILE A 16 -5.80 -27.66 -16.66
C ILE A 16 -5.30 -27.69 -15.21
N ALA A 17 -4.30 -28.52 -14.91
CA ALA A 17 -3.74 -28.61 -13.57
C ALA A 17 -3.15 -27.27 -13.11
N VAL A 18 -2.41 -26.57 -13.97
CA VAL A 18 -1.85 -25.23 -13.69
C VAL A 18 -2.97 -24.21 -13.49
N ALA A 19 -4.02 -24.23 -14.32
CA ALA A 19 -5.15 -23.31 -14.20
C ALA A 19 -5.92 -23.53 -12.89
N MET A 20 -6.18 -24.79 -12.51
CA MET A 20 -6.78 -25.11 -11.20
C MET A 20 -5.89 -24.66 -10.06
N PHE A 21 -4.58 -24.91 -10.14
CA PHE A 21 -3.64 -24.48 -9.12
C PHE A 21 -3.63 -22.95 -8.96
N ALA A 22 -3.60 -22.20 -10.07
CA ALA A 22 -3.67 -20.74 -10.07
C ALA A 22 -5.00 -20.23 -9.50
N TYR A 23 -6.12 -20.89 -9.81
CA TYR A 23 -7.43 -20.55 -9.25
C TYR A 23 -7.48 -20.70 -7.72
N PHE A 24 -7.02 -21.85 -7.20
CA PHE A 24 -7.01 -22.09 -5.75
C PHE A 24 -5.99 -21.24 -5.00
N THR A 25 -4.87 -20.90 -5.65
CA THR A 25 -3.84 -20.05 -5.06
C THR A 25 -4.05 -18.57 -5.35
N ASN A 26 -5.16 -18.16 -5.96
CA ASN A 26 -5.40 -16.74 -6.23
C ASN A 26 -5.56 -15.99 -4.88
N PRO A 27 -4.76 -14.94 -4.62
CA PRO A 27 -4.78 -14.26 -3.32
C PRO A 27 -6.14 -13.65 -2.97
N THR A 28 -6.48 -13.67 -1.68
CA THR A 28 -7.71 -13.07 -1.14
C THR A 28 -7.58 -11.56 -0.99
N GLU A 29 -8.71 -10.86 -0.90
CA GLU A 29 -8.75 -9.41 -0.69
C GLU A 29 -7.96 -8.96 0.55
N ASN A 30 -8.01 -9.73 1.64
CA ASN A 30 -7.23 -9.45 2.85
C ASN A 30 -5.72 -9.48 2.58
N MET A 31 -5.24 -10.33 1.68
CA MET A 31 -3.83 -10.33 1.30
C MET A 31 -3.46 -9.10 0.47
N HIS A 32 -4.37 -8.61 -0.37
CA HIS A 32 -4.19 -7.34 -1.08
C HIS A 32 -4.12 -6.15 -0.12
N ARG A 33 -5.04 -6.10 0.85
CA ARG A 33 -5.04 -5.07 1.90
C ARG A 33 -3.76 -5.13 2.73
N LYS A 34 -3.35 -6.32 3.18
CA LYS A 34 -2.11 -6.51 3.94
C LYS A 34 -0.88 -6.03 3.17
N ALA A 35 -0.76 -6.38 1.89
CA ALA A 35 0.35 -5.93 1.06
C ALA A 35 0.36 -4.41 0.85
N ALA A 36 -0.82 -3.79 0.72
CA ALA A 36 -0.94 -2.33 0.68
C ALA A 36 -0.54 -1.69 2.01
N SER A 37 -1.02 -2.20 3.15
CA SER A 37 -0.63 -1.71 4.49
C SER A 37 0.87 -1.81 4.72
N GLU A 38 1.51 -2.91 4.34
CA GLU A 38 2.95 -3.09 4.47
C GLU A 38 3.72 -2.07 3.63
N LYS A 39 3.26 -1.82 2.40
CA LYS A 39 3.86 -0.80 1.53
C LYS A 39 3.76 0.60 2.14
N ILE A 40 2.61 0.96 2.72
CA ILE A 40 2.40 2.23 3.41
C ILE A 40 3.32 2.32 4.64
N ASN A 41 3.39 1.28 5.47
CA ASN A 41 4.26 1.24 6.64
C ASN A 41 5.74 1.44 6.26
N ILE A 42 6.19 0.81 5.17
CA ILE A 42 7.55 1.01 4.65
C ILE A 42 7.77 2.46 4.23
N ALA A 43 6.79 3.10 3.59
CA ALA A 43 6.88 4.51 3.21
C ALA A 43 7.01 5.41 4.46
N VAL A 44 6.18 5.20 5.48
CA VAL A 44 6.26 5.93 6.76
C VAL A 44 7.62 5.73 7.42
N ALA A 45 8.09 4.49 7.53
CA ALA A 45 9.39 4.18 8.14
C ALA A 45 10.54 4.86 7.41
N LYS A 46 10.54 4.86 6.06
CA LYS A 46 11.53 5.57 5.25
C LYS A 46 11.49 7.07 5.46
N THR A 47 10.31 7.66 5.60
CA THR A 47 10.17 9.09 5.90
C THR A 47 10.76 9.41 7.27
N LEU A 48 10.46 8.61 8.31
CA LEU A 48 11.04 8.81 9.64
C LEU A 48 12.57 8.67 9.65
N ASP A 49 13.09 7.67 8.93
CA ASP A 49 14.54 7.44 8.80
C ASP A 49 15.24 8.61 8.11
N LYS A 50 14.63 9.18 7.06
CA LYS A 50 15.13 10.38 6.38
C LYS A 50 15.29 11.59 7.31
N TYR A 51 14.47 11.70 8.35
CA TYR A 51 14.55 12.76 9.36
C TYR A 51 15.35 12.35 10.62
N GLY A 52 15.99 11.17 10.63
CA GLY A 52 16.73 10.67 11.80
C GLY A 52 15.83 10.32 13.00
N LEU A 53 14.53 10.13 12.78
CA LEU A 53 13.55 9.88 13.82
C LEU A 53 13.25 8.39 14.00
N SER A 54 13.76 7.50 13.15
CA SER A 54 13.47 6.06 13.14
C SER A 54 13.76 5.38 14.49
N ASP A 55 14.85 5.75 15.16
CA ASP A 55 15.24 5.22 16.47
C ASP A 55 14.75 6.07 17.67
N SER A 56 14.00 7.14 17.40
CA SER A 56 13.53 8.06 18.44
C SER A 56 12.20 7.61 19.06
N ALA A 57 11.97 7.99 20.33
CA ALA A 57 10.67 7.79 20.99
C ALA A 57 9.53 8.48 20.22
N LEU A 58 9.81 9.63 19.59
CA LEU A 58 8.87 10.35 18.72
C LEU A 58 8.52 9.55 17.46
N GLY A 59 9.50 8.90 16.81
CA GLY A 59 9.26 8.04 15.66
C GLY A 59 8.45 6.78 15.99
N ALA A 60 8.71 6.19 17.16
CA ALA A 60 7.91 5.06 17.66
C ALA A 60 6.45 5.48 17.93
N LEU A 61 6.24 6.63 18.58
CA LEU A 61 4.91 7.18 18.81
C LEU A 61 4.19 7.52 17.50
N GLY A 62 4.87 8.18 16.56
CA GLY A 62 4.31 8.49 15.23
C GLY A 62 3.89 7.23 14.47
N THR A 63 4.73 6.18 14.50
CA THR A 63 4.40 4.89 13.88
C THR A 63 3.16 4.25 14.53
N GLU A 64 3.08 4.19 15.87
CA GLU A 64 1.91 3.63 16.55
C GLU A 64 0.62 4.42 16.26
N MET A 65 0.70 5.76 16.21
CA MET A 65 -0.45 6.61 15.91
C MET A 65 -0.95 6.46 14.46
N THR A 66 -0.06 6.14 13.51
CA THR A 66 -0.45 5.96 12.10
C THR A 66 -1.07 4.59 11.81
N LYS A 67 -0.81 3.54 12.60
CA LYS A 67 -1.39 2.20 12.38
C LYS A 67 -2.92 2.17 12.21
N PRO A 68 -3.74 2.75 13.10
CA PRO A 68 -5.20 2.76 12.93
C PRO A 68 -5.63 3.59 11.71
N PHE A 69 -4.91 4.67 11.39
CA PHE A 69 -5.17 5.46 10.19
C PHE A 69 -4.91 4.65 8.92
N ILE A 70 -3.78 3.94 8.84
CA ILE A 70 -3.42 3.07 7.71
C ILE A 70 -4.45 1.95 7.56
N ALA A 71 -4.92 1.37 8.66
CA ALA A 71 -5.95 0.34 8.64
C ALA A 71 -7.25 0.85 8.01
N VAL A 72 -7.74 2.01 8.45
CA VAL A 72 -8.96 2.64 7.88
C VAL A 72 -8.76 3.01 6.41
N LEU A 73 -7.62 3.61 6.06
CA LEU A 73 -7.29 3.99 4.69
C LEU A 73 -7.33 2.77 3.76
N VAL A 74 -6.68 1.68 4.15
CA VAL A 74 -6.64 0.45 3.36
C VAL A 74 -8.02 -0.21 3.30
N GLU A 75 -8.76 -0.26 4.41
CA GLU A 75 -10.08 -0.88 4.43
C GLU A 75 -11.11 -0.13 3.56
N GLN A 76 -11.04 1.21 3.53
CA GLN A 76 -12.00 2.03 2.79
C GLN A 76 -11.61 2.23 1.33
N HIS A 77 -10.31 2.33 1.03
CA HIS A 77 -9.84 2.72 -0.30
C HIS A 77 -9.21 1.57 -1.08
N VAL A 78 -8.76 0.49 -0.45
CA VAL A 78 -8.12 -0.64 -1.13
C VAL A 78 -9.09 -1.80 -1.31
N SER A 79 -9.31 -2.17 -2.57
CA SER A 79 -10.12 -3.33 -2.95
C SER A 79 -9.35 -4.25 -3.88
N SER A 80 -9.80 -5.50 -3.98
CA SER A 80 -9.26 -6.47 -4.93
C SER A 80 -10.28 -6.82 -6.00
N LYS A 81 -9.82 -6.96 -7.26
CA LYS A 81 -10.63 -7.53 -8.34
C LYS A 81 -10.05 -8.86 -8.77
N ASN A 82 -10.84 -9.92 -8.59
CA ASN A 82 -10.48 -11.30 -8.88
C ASN A 82 -10.83 -11.66 -10.34
N TYR A 83 -9.85 -12.17 -11.08
CA TYR A 83 -9.97 -12.62 -12.48
C TYR A 83 -9.72 -14.14 -12.61
N TYR A 84 -10.07 -14.91 -11.58
CA TYR A 84 -9.87 -16.36 -11.43
C TYR A 84 -8.41 -16.78 -11.29
N LEU A 85 -7.57 -16.57 -12.31
CA LEU A 85 -6.16 -17.01 -12.34
C LEU A 85 -5.20 -16.02 -11.67
N PHE A 86 -5.62 -14.76 -11.62
CA PHE A 86 -4.90 -13.67 -11.01
C PHE A 86 -5.93 -12.69 -10.44
N SER A 87 -5.42 -11.69 -9.73
CA SER A 87 -6.22 -10.60 -9.18
C SER A 87 -5.46 -9.29 -9.32
N THR A 88 -6.17 -8.19 -9.16
CA THR A 88 -5.56 -6.85 -9.17
C THR A 88 -5.90 -6.14 -7.87
N THR A 89 -4.93 -5.41 -7.33
CA THR A 89 -5.14 -4.46 -6.24
C THR A 89 -5.56 -3.12 -6.82
N GLN A 90 -6.65 -2.56 -6.35
CA GLN A 90 -7.17 -1.27 -6.77
C GLN A 90 -7.28 -0.32 -5.59
N VAL A 91 -6.92 0.94 -5.82
CA VAL A 91 -7.12 2.03 -4.88
C VAL A 91 -8.19 2.95 -5.45
N ASN A 92 -9.22 3.23 -4.67
CA ASN A 92 -10.30 4.14 -5.03
C ASN A 92 -10.13 5.45 -4.24
N LEU A 93 -9.67 6.50 -4.92
CA LEU A 93 -9.49 7.84 -4.34
C LEU A 93 -10.26 8.84 -5.20
N ASP A 94 -11.08 9.68 -4.57
CA ASP A 94 -11.91 10.70 -5.24
C ASP A 94 -12.73 10.18 -6.43
N GLY A 95 -13.26 8.95 -6.30
CA GLY A 95 -14.04 8.29 -7.34
C GLY A 95 -13.23 7.76 -8.52
N LYS A 96 -11.90 7.86 -8.48
CA LYS A 96 -10.99 7.29 -9.48
C LYS A 96 -10.38 5.99 -8.94
N SER A 97 -10.75 4.87 -9.56
CA SER A 97 -10.10 3.59 -9.30
C SER A 97 -8.82 3.47 -10.11
N GLN A 98 -7.69 3.27 -9.42
CA GLN A 98 -6.39 3.03 -10.04
C GLN A 98 -5.86 1.65 -9.64
N ILE A 99 -5.38 0.88 -10.62
CA ILE A 99 -4.73 -0.40 -10.37
C ILE A 99 -3.32 -0.13 -9.85
N ILE A 100 -3.06 -0.59 -8.64
CA ILE A 100 -1.79 -0.38 -7.94
C ILE A 100 -0.99 -1.66 -7.76
N GLY A 101 -1.56 -2.83 -8.07
CA GLY A 101 -0.87 -4.10 -7.88
C GLY A 101 -1.53 -5.27 -8.56
N VAL A 102 -0.80 -6.39 -8.59
CA VAL A 102 -1.24 -7.66 -9.16
C VAL A 102 -1.03 -8.77 -8.14
N GLY A 103 -2.02 -9.65 -8.01
CA GLY A 103 -1.98 -10.85 -7.21
C GLY A 103 -1.90 -12.09 -8.09
N VAL A 104 -0.98 -12.99 -7.78
CA VAL A 104 -0.82 -14.28 -8.47
C VAL A 104 -0.14 -15.27 -7.53
N PHE A 105 -0.55 -16.56 -7.57
CA PHE A 105 0.06 -17.64 -6.79
C PHE A 105 0.29 -17.29 -5.30
N ASN A 106 -0.75 -16.78 -4.65
CA ASN A 106 -0.78 -16.44 -3.22
C ASN A 106 0.22 -15.34 -2.85
N LYS A 107 0.65 -14.53 -3.82
CA LYS A 107 1.52 -13.37 -3.64
C LYS A 107 0.86 -12.14 -4.23
N VAL A 108 1.05 -11.01 -3.58
CA VAL A 108 0.57 -9.71 -4.05
C VAL A 108 1.78 -8.80 -4.25
N PHE A 109 1.88 -8.22 -5.43
CA PHE A 109 2.92 -7.27 -5.80
C PHE A 109 2.28 -5.90 -5.94
N ILE A 110 2.71 -4.95 -5.09
CA ILE A 110 2.27 -3.56 -5.13
C ILE A 110 3.33 -2.72 -5.84
N SER A 111 2.89 -1.91 -6.81
CA SER A 111 3.75 -0.97 -7.54
C SER A 111 4.23 0.16 -6.63
N ASN A 112 5.44 0.64 -6.85
CA ASN A 112 5.95 1.85 -6.16
C ASN A 112 5.14 3.11 -6.50
N LYS A 113 4.31 3.10 -7.55
CA LYS A 113 3.38 4.20 -7.86
C LYS A 113 2.39 4.49 -6.72
N VAL A 114 2.19 3.53 -5.82
CA VAL A 114 1.42 3.74 -4.58
C VAL A 114 2.05 4.79 -3.68
N ASP A 115 3.38 4.88 -3.65
CA ASP A 115 4.08 5.81 -2.76
C ASP A 115 3.67 7.26 -3.08
N GLU A 116 3.66 7.63 -4.37
CA GLU A 116 3.21 8.97 -4.84
C GLU A 116 1.71 9.25 -4.62
N ILE A 117 0.89 8.21 -4.57
CA ILE A 117 -0.56 8.34 -4.34
C ILE A 117 -0.83 8.55 -2.85
N LEU A 118 -0.13 7.78 -2.01
CA LEU A 118 -0.24 7.87 -0.56
C LEU A 118 0.32 9.18 -0.02
N GLU A 119 1.46 9.64 -0.52
CA GLU A 119 2.04 10.93 -0.15
C GLU A 119 1.03 12.06 -0.39
N ARG A 120 0.41 12.10 -1.57
CA ARG A 120 -0.63 13.09 -1.89
C ARG A 120 -1.85 12.99 -0.97
N GLU A 121 -2.30 11.78 -0.63
CA GLU A 121 -3.49 11.61 0.20
C GLU A 121 -3.23 11.97 1.68
N ILE A 122 -2.04 11.61 2.19
CA ILE A 122 -1.59 12.01 3.53
C ILE A 122 -1.46 13.53 3.61
N ASP A 123 -0.82 14.16 2.61
CA ASP A 123 -0.69 15.61 2.53
C ASP A 123 -2.06 16.30 2.47
N ASN A 124 -3.00 15.76 1.69
CA ASN A 124 -4.37 16.27 1.62
C ASN A 124 -5.12 16.12 2.95
N TYR A 125 -5.00 14.98 3.62
CA TYR A 125 -5.63 14.74 4.94
C TYR A 125 -5.06 15.69 6.00
N ILE A 126 -3.73 15.86 6.04
CA ILE A 126 -3.04 16.78 6.95
C ILE A 126 -3.45 18.23 6.66
N ASN A 127 -3.39 18.67 5.40
CA ASN A 127 -3.77 20.03 5.01
C ASN A 127 -5.23 20.34 5.35
N LYS A 128 -6.17 19.43 5.06
CA LYS A 128 -7.59 19.61 5.40
C LYS A 128 -7.80 19.70 6.90
N LYS A 129 -7.08 18.90 7.69
CA LYS A 129 -7.18 18.92 9.15
C LYS A 129 -6.53 20.16 9.75
N ILE A 130 -5.37 20.60 9.26
CA ILE A 130 -4.72 21.87 9.63
C ILE A 130 -5.64 23.06 9.31
N GLN A 131 -6.24 23.09 8.11
CA GLN A 131 -7.18 24.15 7.74
C GLN A 131 -8.44 24.17 8.62
N SER A 132 -8.89 23.00 9.10
CA SER A 132 -9.98 22.92 10.08
C SER A 132 -9.56 23.31 11.50
N ILE A 133 -8.26 23.19 11.83
CA ILE A 133 -7.62 23.67 13.05
C ILE A 133 -7.10 25.10 12.79
N LYS A 134 -7.97 25.99 12.33
CA LYS A 134 -7.65 27.42 12.31
C LYS A 134 -7.78 27.95 13.74
N ILE A 135 -6.83 27.58 14.61
CA ILE A 135 -6.70 28.16 15.95
C ILE A 135 -6.11 29.57 15.75
N PRO A 136 -6.84 30.64 16.08
CA PRO A 136 -6.28 31.98 16.02
C PRO A 136 -5.09 32.07 16.98
N GLY A 137 -3.88 32.25 16.44
CA GLY A 137 -2.66 32.48 17.23
C GLY A 137 -1.58 31.39 17.15
N ILE A 138 -1.79 30.28 16.42
CA ILE A 138 -0.71 29.30 16.17
C ILE A 138 -0.36 29.34 14.69
N ASN A 139 0.84 29.83 14.38
CA ASN A 139 1.35 29.91 13.02
C ASN A 139 2.22 28.67 12.75
N LEU A 140 1.70 27.74 11.95
CA LEU A 140 2.36 26.45 11.73
C LEU A 140 3.69 26.59 10.97
N ASP A 141 3.81 27.64 10.16
CA ASP A 141 5.04 28.01 9.46
C ASP A 141 6.17 28.43 10.43
N GLU A 142 5.80 28.89 11.62
CA GLU A 142 6.70 29.30 12.70
C GLU A 142 7.14 28.08 13.52
N LEU A 143 6.22 27.15 13.81
CA LEU A 143 6.50 25.85 14.44
C LEU A 143 7.39 24.93 13.58
N LEU A 144 7.20 24.94 12.25
CA LEU A 144 8.04 24.18 11.33
C LEU A 144 9.45 24.78 11.22
N LYS A 145 9.58 26.11 11.34
CA LYS A 145 10.88 26.77 11.45
C LYS A 145 11.58 26.43 12.76
N ASP A 146 10.87 26.40 13.88
CA ASP A 146 11.47 26.01 15.17
C ASP A 146 11.95 24.56 15.17
N LEU A 147 11.21 23.65 14.49
CA LEU A 147 11.62 22.25 14.30
C LEU A 147 12.79 22.10 13.30
N GLU A 148 12.91 22.96 12.29
CA GLU A 148 14.09 23.01 11.40
C GLU A 148 15.34 23.57 12.11
N ILE A 149 15.16 24.47 13.07
CA ILE A 149 16.27 25.11 13.79
C ILE A 149 16.84 24.20 14.90
N GLU A 150 16.03 23.33 15.52
CA GLU A 150 16.54 22.36 16.51
C GLU A 150 17.31 21.17 15.90
N GLY A 151 17.22 20.96 14.58
CA GLY A 151 17.85 19.83 13.87
C GLY A 151 19.29 20.06 13.38
N LEU A 152 19.91 21.23 13.61
CA LEU A 152 21.28 21.49 13.14
C LEU A 152 22.11 22.38 14.08
N SER A 153 22.40 21.88 15.29
CA SER A 153 23.68 22.15 15.94
C SER A 153 24.09 21.00 16.86
N LEU A 154 24.74 19.98 16.28
CA LEU A 154 25.92 19.24 16.79
C LEU A 154 26.12 17.96 15.98
#